data_AF-X5RWG0-F1
#
_entry.id   AF-X5RWG0-F1
#
_cell.length_a   1.000
_cell.length_b   1.000
_cell.length_c   1.000
_cell.angle_alpha   90.00
_cell.angle_beta   90.00
_cell.angle_gamma   90.00
#
_symmetry.space_group_name_H-M   'P 1'
#
loop_
_entity.id
_entity.type
_entity.pdbx_description
1 polymer ?
#
loop_
_entity_poly.entity_id
_entity_poly.type
_entity_poly.pdbx_seq_one_letter_code
_entity_poly.pdbx_strand_id
1 'polypeptide(L)'
;MTRGKKFYFLTLAPRMFAVPLEEAPDFDHSILQSWAERLLSGHTYIGIVEAAFYGNFGLVPGSRTVSWHVHALLWDTNERSVQAINDAVDGAHDALLPGGHAGDMMELGVRGAASHIIYMLKGQLKEYRCGPTKKEKVDPKTGEIVNKWWQQKRPLRTGDLAKMMKVMAARTIPGLCFAGGAGRVIWQTAEAQATTRIAEENASVVEKLRPYRTALSAMSKAGIKRPSSSSPVV
;
A
#
# COMPACT_ATOMS: atom_id res chain seq x y z
N MET A 1 -35.96 0.52 -11.93
CA MET A 1 -34.54 0.08 -11.89
C MET A 1 -33.87 0.78 -10.71
N THR A 2 -33.62 0.08 -9.61
CA THR A 2 -32.81 0.60 -8.50
C THR A 2 -31.40 0.83 -9.04
N ARG A 3 -30.94 2.10 -9.08
CA ARG A 3 -29.54 2.42 -9.39
C ARG A 3 -28.66 1.60 -8.43
N GLY A 4 -27.77 0.78 -8.98
CA GLY A 4 -26.88 -0.05 -8.17
C GLY A 4 -26.06 0.82 -7.19
N LYS A 5 -25.76 0.28 -6.01
CA LYS A 5 -24.94 0.97 -5.00
C LYS A 5 -23.60 1.35 -5.63
N LYS A 6 -23.25 2.64 -5.53
CA LYS A 6 -21.99 3.21 -6.04
C LYS A 6 -20.93 3.24 -4.95
N PHE A 7 -19.69 3.09 -5.38
CA PHE A 7 -18.50 3.19 -4.54
C PHE A 7 -17.51 4.13 -5.22
N TYR A 8 -16.63 4.73 -4.44
CA TYR A 8 -15.58 5.59 -4.96
C TYR A 8 -14.24 5.14 -4.42
N PHE A 9 -13.29 4.89 -5.32
CA PHE A 9 -11.92 4.57 -4.96
C PHE A 9 -11.08 5.82 -5.11
N LEU A 10 -10.50 6.27 -4.00
CA LEU A 10 -9.69 7.49 -3.92
C LEU A 10 -8.25 7.09 -3.60
N THR A 11 -7.31 7.64 -4.38
CA THR A 11 -5.88 7.55 -4.11
C THR A 11 -5.36 8.93 -3.73
N LEU A 12 -4.68 9.04 -2.60
CA LEU A 12 -4.05 10.28 -2.13
C LEU A 12 -2.55 10.06 -1.96
N ALA A 13 -1.74 10.68 -2.82
CA ALA A 13 -0.29 10.50 -2.89
C ALA A 13 0.46 11.85 -2.95
N PRO A 14 0.28 12.74 -1.97
CA PRO A 14 0.97 14.02 -1.98
C PRO A 14 2.47 13.83 -1.70
N ARG A 15 3.29 14.63 -2.36
CA ARG A 15 4.76 14.57 -2.30
C ARG A 15 5.32 14.69 -0.89
N MET A 16 4.63 15.39 0.01
CA MET A 16 5.08 15.58 1.40
C MET A 16 5.22 14.29 2.21
N PHE A 17 4.61 13.17 1.76
CA PHE A 17 4.78 11.85 2.36
C PHE A 17 5.71 10.93 1.56
N ALA A 18 6.47 11.49 0.62
CA ALA A 18 7.55 10.79 -0.01
C ALA A 18 8.84 11.00 0.78
N VAL A 19 9.64 9.95 0.90
CA VAL A 19 10.92 9.96 1.62
C VAL A 19 12.00 9.21 0.83
N PRO A 20 13.29 9.52 1.02
CA PRO A 20 14.38 8.68 0.54
C PRO A 20 14.20 7.23 1.01
N LEU A 21 14.62 6.26 0.19
CA LEU A 21 14.48 4.84 0.51
C LEU A 21 15.13 4.48 1.87
N GLU A 22 16.23 5.14 2.20
CA GLU A 22 17.01 4.91 3.41
C GLU A 22 16.23 5.32 4.68
N GLU A 23 15.33 6.31 4.57
CA GLU A 23 14.47 6.80 5.66
C GLU A 23 13.11 6.10 5.70
N ALA A 24 12.73 5.44 4.60
CA ALA A 24 11.41 4.79 4.47
C ALA A 24 11.07 3.77 5.58
N PRO A 25 11.99 2.94 6.12
CA PRO A 25 11.66 2.03 7.22
C PRO A 25 11.14 2.75 8.48
N ASP A 26 11.59 3.98 8.70
CA ASP A 26 11.29 4.78 9.90
C ASP A 26 10.12 5.74 9.69
N PHE A 27 9.51 5.77 8.49
CA PHE A 27 8.36 6.62 8.20
C PHE A 27 7.16 6.28 9.08
N ASP A 28 6.69 7.26 9.85
CA ASP A 28 5.48 7.15 10.66
C ASP A 28 4.21 7.30 9.82
N HIS A 29 3.64 6.16 9.43
CA HIS A 29 2.40 6.10 8.65
C HIS A 29 1.17 6.62 9.38
N SER A 30 1.21 6.76 10.72
CA SER A 30 0.07 7.28 11.48
C SER A 30 -0.20 8.75 11.18
N ILE A 31 0.83 9.52 10.78
CA ILE A 31 0.69 10.91 10.35
C ILE A 31 -0.12 11.00 9.05
N LEU A 32 0.17 10.12 8.08
CA LEU A 32 -0.57 10.01 6.82
C LEU A 32 -2.02 9.55 7.05
N GLN A 33 -2.23 8.54 7.92
CA GLN A 33 -3.57 8.11 8.29
C GLN A 33 -4.37 9.26 8.91
N SER A 34 -3.80 9.94 9.92
CA SER A 34 -4.45 11.07 10.59
C SER A 34 -4.78 12.22 9.63
N TRP A 35 -3.89 12.49 8.68
CA TRP A 35 -4.15 13.47 7.61
C TRP A 35 -5.32 13.05 6.72
N ALA A 36 -5.33 11.80 6.26
CA ALA A 36 -6.41 11.27 5.42
C ALA A 36 -7.74 11.19 6.18
N GLU A 37 -7.74 10.78 7.46
CA GLU A 37 -8.95 10.73 8.29
C GLU A 37 -9.62 12.09 8.44
N ARG A 38 -8.83 13.17 8.55
CA ARG A 38 -9.37 14.54 8.58
C ARG A 38 -10.02 14.93 7.26
N LEU A 39 -9.39 14.61 6.13
CA LEU A 39 -9.95 14.89 4.80
C LEU A 39 -11.22 14.09 4.52
N LEU A 40 -11.27 12.85 5.00
CA LEU A 40 -12.39 11.93 4.81
C LEU A 40 -13.45 12.04 5.92
N SER A 41 -13.37 13.07 6.76
CA SER A 41 -14.33 13.29 7.85
C SER A 41 -15.76 13.41 7.32
N GLY A 42 -16.71 12.78 8.00
CA GLY A 42 -18.12 12.73 7.57
C GLY A 42 -18.43 11.68 6.49
N HIS A 43 -17.43 10.97 5.96
CA HIS A 43 -17.64 9.89 5.01
C HIS A 43 -17.54 8.49 5.65
N THR A 44 -18.16 7.52 4.98
CA THR A 44 -18.02 6.10 5.31
C THR A 44 -17.00 5.46 4.37
N TYR A 45 -15.94 4.88 4.93
CA TYR A 45 -14.84 4.34 4.13
C TYR A 45 -14.00 3.29 4.86
N ILE A 46 -13.23 2.53 4.08
CA ILE A 46 -12.06 1.76 4.52
C ILE A 46 -10.87 2.23 3.68
N GLY A 47 -9.74 2.50 4.35
CA GLY A 47 -8.51 2.92 3.73
C GLY A 47 -7.30 2.10 4.17
N ILE A 48 -6.23 2.17 3.38
CA ILE A 48 -4.93 1.59 3.70
C ILE A 48 -3.82 2.54 3.26
N VAL A 49 -2.74 2.56 4.03
CA VAL A 49 -1.47 3.17 3.61
C VAL A 49 -0.65 2.16 2.79
N GLU A 50 -0.25 2.55 1.59
CA GLU A 50 0.62 1.77 0.68
C GLU A 50 1.94 2.53 0.43
N ALA A 51 3.02 1.79 0.19
CA ALA A 51 4.34 2.32 -0.16
C ALA A 51 4.64 2.08 -1.65
N ALA A 52 4.76 3.13 -2.45
CA ALA A 52 5.17 3.03 -3.85
C ALA A 52 6.68 3.28 -4.00
N PHE A 53 7.43 2.29 -4.48
CA PHE A 53 8.88 2.44 -4.70
C PHE A 53 9.20 3.00 -6.09
N TYR A 54 10.04 4.03 -6.14
CA TYR A 54 10.55 4.66 -7.37
C TYR A 54 12.06 4.40 -7.49
N GLY A 55 12.43 3.39 -8.27
CA GLY A 55 13.82 2.91 -8.30
C GLY A 55 14.81 3.73 -9.14
N ASN A 56 14.34 4.74 -9.88
CA ASN A 56 15.20 5.69 -10.60
C ASN A 56 14.81 7.16 -10.42
N PHE A 57 14.02 7.44 -9.40
CA PHE A 57 13.64 8.80 -9.07
C PHE A 57 13.82 9.01 -7.59
N GLY A 58 14.49 10.11 -7.28
CA GLY A 58 14.90 10.50 -5.95
C GLY A 58 14.40 11.91 -5.65
N LEU A 59 14.07 12.18 -4.39
CA LEU A 59 13.80 13.55 -3.93
C LEU A 59 15.09 14.39 -3.97
N VAL A 60 16.25 13.74 -3.84
CA VAL A 60 17.57 14.33 -4.06
C VAL A 60 18.30 13.61 -5.22
N PRO A 61 19.19 14.29 -5.95
CA PRO A 61 19.93 13.69 -7.06
C PRO A 61 20.62 12.38 -6.68
N GLY A 62 20.45 11.34 -7.52
CA GLY A 62 21.07 10.02 -7.31
C GLY A 62 20.39 9.13 -6.26
N SER A 63 19.38 9.63 -5.53
CA SER A 63 18.62 8.83 -4.57
C SER A 63 17.45 8.08 -5.22
N ARG A 64 16.80 7.23 -4.41
CA ARG A 64 15.58 6.51 -4.74
C ARG A 64 14.53 6.86 -3.71
N THR A 65 13.27 6.90 -4.12
CA THR A 65 12.19 7.39 -3.26
C THR A 65 11.16 6.30 -2.98
N VAL A 66 10.62 6.32 -1.77
CA VAL A 66 9.37 5.64 -1.43
C VAL A 66 8.30 6.71 -1.25
N SER A 67 7.23 6.62 -2.03
CA SER A 67 6.04 7.48 -1.89
C SER A 67 5.00 6.77 -1.06
N TRP A 68 4.79 7.22 0.18
CA TRP A 68 3.67 6.74 0.98
C TRP A 68 2.39 7.42 0.51
N HIS A 69 1.35 6.63 0.33
CA HIS A 69 0.07 7.09 -0.19
C HIS A 69 -1.08 6.30 0.41
N VAL A 70 -2.28 6.84 0.29
CA VAL A 70 -3.51 6.22 0.74
C VAL A 70 -4.28 5.70 -0.46
N HIS A 71 -4.84 4.50 -0.30
CA HIS A 71 -6.00 4.07 -1.06
C HIS A 71 -7.19 4.01 -0.12
N ALA A 72 -8.34 4.56 -0.52
CA ALA A 72 -9.57 4.53 0.25
C ALA A 72 -10.75 4.14 -0.64
N LEU A 73 -11.59 3.23 -0.14
CA LEU A 73 -12.86 2.89 -0.75
C LEU A 73 -13.98 3.52 0.07
N LEU A 74 -14.74 4.42 -0.55
CA LEU A 74 -15.81 5.19 0.06
C LEU A 74 -17.17 4.73 -0.46
N TRP A 75 -18.19 4.80 0.39
CA TRP A 75 -19.59 4.55 0.03
C TRP A 75 -20.54 5.37 0.90
N ASP A 76 -21.84 5.29 0.61
CA ASP A 76 -22.88 6.13 1.22
C ASP A 76 -22.53 7.63 1.12
N THR A 77 -21.90 7.98 -0.01
CA THR A 77 -21.45 9.32 -0.38
C THR A 77 -21.80 9.60 -1.84
N ASN A 78 -21.55 10.81 -2.34
CA ASN A 78 -21.79 11.17 -3.74
C ASN A 78 -20.51 11.64 -4.43
N GLU A 79 -20.48 11.48 -5.76
CA GLU A 79 -19.36 11.82 -6.63
C GLU A 79 -18.84 13.24 -6.38
N ARG A 80 -19.74 14.24 -6.33
CA ARG A 80 -19.38 15.64 -6.12
C ARG A 80 -18.58 15.87 -4.83
N SER A 81 -18.98 15.22 -3.74
CA SER A 81 -18.28 15.35 -2.46
C SER A 81 -16.88 14.73 -2.47
N VAL A 82 -16.72 13.57 -3.11
CA VAL A 82 -15.41 12.91 -3.22
C VAL A 82 -14.51 13.66 -4.20
N GLN A 83 -15.06 14.18 -5.29
CA GLN A 83 -14.33 15.03 -6.23
C GLN A 83 -13.84 16.31 -5.54
N ALA A 84 -14.64 16.92 -4.67
CA ALA A 84 -14.21 18.11 -3.92
C ALA A 84 -13.01 17.81 -3.00
N ILE A 85 -12.93 16.61 -2.41
CA ILE A 85 -11.75 16.17 -1.65
C ILE A 85 -10.54 16.02 -2.58
N ASN A 86 -10.73 15.37 -3.72
CA ASN A 86 -9.67 15.18 -4.72
C ASN A 86 -9.10 16.52 -5.20
N ASP A 87 -9.98 17.45 -5.57
CA ASP A 87 -9.63 18.79 -6.05
C ASP A 87 -8.94 19.62 -4.96
N ALA A 88 -9.38 19.49 -3.70
CA ALA A 88 -8.74 20.17 -2.58
C ALA A 88 -7.31 19.66 -2.36
N VAL A 89 -7.07 18.35 -2.47
CA VAL A 89 -5.74 17.76 -2.34
C VAL A 89 -4.84 18.18 -3.50
N ASP A 90 -5.32 18.09 -4.75
CA ASP A 90 -4.59 18.57 -5.94
C ASP A 90 -4.35 20.09 -5.93
N GLY A 91 -5.23 20.84 -5.25
CA GLY A 91 -5.09 22.28 -5.06
C GLY A 91 -3.99 22.65 -4.07
N ALA A 92 -3.84 21.85 -3.00
CA ALA A 92 -3.00 22.16 -1.85
C ALA A 92 -1.65 21.43 -1.84
N HIS A 93 -1.48 20.37 -2.62
CA HIS A 93 -0.32 19.51 -2.55
C HIS A 93 0.22 19.12 -3.93
N ASP A 94 1.54 19.14 -4.06
CA ASP A 94 2.21 18.62 -5.25
C ASP A 94 2.20 17.09 -5.28
N ALA A 95 2.15 16.53 -6.48
CA ALA A 95 2.46 15.12 -6.71
C ALA A 95 3.98 14.86 -6.63
N LEU A 96 4.38 13.60 -6.43
CA LEU A 96 5.81 13.25 -6.44
C LEU A 96 6.48 13.60 -7.78
N LEU A 97 5.82 13.25 -8.89
CA LEU A 97 6.31 13.55 -10.24
C LEU A 97 5.82 14.94 -10.68
N PRO A 98 6.69 15.79 -11.25
CA PRO A 98 6.32 17.12 -11.71
C PRO A 98 5.13 17.09 -12.68
N GLY A 99 4.16 17.98 -12.45
CA GLY A 99 2.94 18.11 -13.26
C GLY A 99 1.95 16.94 -13.14
N GLY A 100 2.16 16.03 -12.18
CA GLY A 100 1.21 14.98 -11.80
C GLY A 100 0.11 15.48 -10.85
N HIS A 101 -0.78 14.57 -10.47
CA HIS A 101 -1.86 14.80 -9.51
C HIS A 101 -1.55 14.11 -8.18
N ALA A 102 -1.85 14.78 -7.08
CA ALA A 102 -1.72 14.25 -5.72
C ALA A 102 -2.97 13.44 -5.31
N GLY A 103 -4.11 13.70 -5.95
CA GLY A 103 -5.33 12.92 -5.84
C GLY A 103 -5.69 12.20 -7.15
N ASP A 104 -6.26 11.00 -7.05
CA ASP A 104 -6.95 10.34 -8.16
C ASP A 104 -8.23 9.65 -7.65
N MET A 105 -9.30 9.71 -8.44
CA MET A 105 -10.60 9.18 -8.06
C MET A 105 -11.22 8.35 -9.18
N MET A 106 -11.85 7.24 -8.80
CA MET A 106 -12.59 6.36 -9.70
C MET A 106 -13.96 5.97 -9.12
N GLU A 107 -15.03 6.10 -9.90
CA GLU A 107 -16.33 5.51 -9.56
C GLU A 107 -16.34 4.00 -9.88
N LEU A 108 -16.88 3.21 -8.95
CA LEU A 108 -16.94 1.77 -9.03
C LEU A 108 -18.35 1.24 -8.75
N GLY A 109 -18.73 0.16 -9.43
CA GLY A 109 -19.81 -0.72 -8.99
C GLY A 109 -19.33 -1.75 -7.96
N VAL A 110 -20.25 -2.53 -7.39
CA VAL A 110 -19.97 -3.54 -6.34
C VAL A 110 -18.80 -4.48 -6.68
N ARG A 111 -18.76 -5.04 -7.91
CA ARG A 111 -17.66 -5.93 -8.34
C ARG A 111 -16.31 -5.19 -8.39
N GLY A 112 -16.32 -3.94 -8.85
CA GLY A 112 -15.15 -3.09 -8.89
C GLY A 112 -14.63 -2.79 -7.49
N ALA A 113 -15.54 -2.47 -6.56
CA ALA A 113 -15.22 -2.24 -5.16
C ALA A 113 -14.55 -3.47 -4.51
N ALA A 114 -15.12 -4.66 -4.68
CA ALA A 114 -14.53 -5.91 -4.17
C ALA A 114 -13.13 -6.18 -4.74
N SER A 115 -12.94 -5.97 -6.05
CA SER A 115 -11.62 -6.09 -6.70
C SER A 115 -10.60 -5.10 -6.12
N HIS A 116 -11.02 -3.87 -5.84
CA HIS A 116 -10.12 -2.84 -5.29
C HIS A 116 -9.76 -3.08 -3.83
N ILE A 117 -10.61 -3.72 -3.03
CA ILE A 117 -10.23 -4.17 -1.67
C ILE A 117 -9.07 -5.17 -1.75
N ILE A 118 -9.11 -6.11 -2.70
CA ILE A 118 -7.99 -7.05 -2.92
C ILE A 118 -6.75 -6.31 -3.42
N TYR A 119 -6.94 -5.36 -4.33
CA TYR A 119 -5.85 -4.52 -4.85
C TYR A 119 -5.14 -3.73 -3.74
N MET A 120 -5.89 -3.17 -2.79
CA MET A 120 -5.36 -2.45 -1.61
C MET A 120 -4.45 -3.33 -0.74
N LEU A 121 -4.65 -4.64 -0.75
CA LEU A 121 -3.91 -5.60 0.08
C LEU A 121 -2.75 -6.29 -0.66
N LYS A 122 -2.44 -5.86 -1.89
CA LYS A 122 -1.33 -6.43 -2.65
C LYS A 122 0.01 -6.09 -1.96
N GLY A 123 0.93 -7.06 -1.96
CA GLY A 123 2.30 -6.80 -1.53
C GLY A 123 3.07 -5.89 -2.50
N GLN A 124 4.10 -5.20 -1.99
CA GLN A 124 4.96 -4.36 -2.83
C GLN A 124 5.91 -5.23 -3.66
N LEU A 125 5.45 -5.62 -4.85
CA LEU A 125 6.17 -6.49 -5.78
C LEU A 125 6.67 -5.77 -7.04
N LYS A 126 6.29 -4.51 -7.21
CA LYS A 126 6.64 -3.70 -8.39
C LYS A 126 7.36 -2.43 -7.97
N GLU A 127 8.21 -1.93 -8.86
CA GLU A 127 8.75 -0.57 -8.80
C GLU A 127 8.14 0.28 -9.91
N TYR A 128 8.14 1.58 -9.66
CA TYR A 128 7.92 2.58 -10.67
C TYR A 128 9.25 3.03 -11.26
N ARG A 129 9.26 3.13 -12.58
CA ARG A 129 10.27 3.82 -13.37
C ARG A 129 9.63 5.04 -14.00
N CYS A 130 10.32 6.16 -13.98
CA CYS A 130 9.82 7.38 -14.61
C CYS A 130 10.93 8.19 -15.26
N GLY A 131 10.55 9.15 -16.09
CA GLY A 131 11.44 10.10 -16.73
C GLY A 131 10.67 11.23 -17.41
N PRO A 132 11.34 12.34 -17.74
CA PRO A 132 10.73 13.39 -18.52
C PRO A 132 10.40 12.87 -19.92
N THR A 133 9.26 13.28 -20.45
CA THR A 133 8.92 13.13 -21.87
C THR A 133 9.35 14.39 -22.60
N LYS A 134 9.56 14.30 -23.92
CA LYS A 134 9.79 15.47 -24.79
C LYS A 134 8.55 16.35 -24.97
N LYS A 135 7.43 16.04 -24.29
CA LYS A 135 6.19 16.78 -24.40
C LYS A 135 6.13 17.79 -23.27
N GLU A 136 6.19 19.05 -23.67
CA GLU A 136 5.98 20.19 -22.80
C GLU A 136 4.49 20.31 -22.45
N LYS A 137 4.19 20.60 -21.20
CA LYS A 137 2.86 20.98 -20.72
C LYS A 137 3.02 22.32 -20.02
N VAL A 138 2.23 23.31 -20.42
CA VAL A 138 2.16 24.56 -19.68
C VAL A 138 1.33 24.30 -18.43
N ASP A 139 1.90 24.59 -17.26
CA ASP A 139 1.16 24.62 -16.00
C ASP A 139 0.09 25.72 -16.09
N PRO A 140 -1.21 25.38 -15.99
CA PRO A 140 -2.27 26.36 -16.14
C PRO A 140 -2.36 27.35 -14.97
N LYS A 141 -1.75 27.05 -13.82
CA LYS A 141 -1.73 27.93 -12.64
C LYS A 141 -0.55 28.88 -12.67
N THR A 142 0.64 28.41 -13.05
CA THR A 142 1.87 29.23 -13.00
C THR A 142 2.31 29.77 -14.37
N GLY A 143 1.83 29.18 -15.46
CA GLY A 143 2.29 29.47 -16.82
C GLY A 143 3.65 28.85 -17.17
N GLU A 144 4.26 28.09 -16.25
CA GLU A 144 5.57 27.48 -16.47
C GLU A 144 5.48 26.24 -17.39
N ILE A 145 6.49 26.07 -18.24
CA ILE A 145 6.61 24.85 -19.06
C ILE A 145 7.17 23.73 -18.17
N VAL A 146 6.32 22.76 -17.86
CA VAL A 146 6.69 21.54 -17.15
C VAL A 146 6.72 20.39 -18.14
N ASN A 147 7.84 19.65 -18.17
CA ASN A 147 7.90 18.42 -18.95
C ASN A 147 6.91 17.40 -18.37
N LYS A 148 6.03 16.84 -19.22
CA LYS A 148 5.20 15.71 -18.80
C LYS A 148 6.12 14.55 -18.43
N TRP A 149 5.83 13.86 -17.33
CA TRP A 149 6.56 12.66 -16.95
C TRP A 149 5.84 11.40 -17.44
N TRP A 150 6.61 10.42 -17.92
CA TRP A 150 6.11 9.07 -18.11
C TRP A 150 6.37 8.26 -16.85
N GLN A 151 5.53 7.28 -16.59
CA GLN A 151 5.65 6.37 -15.46
C GLN A 151 5.27 4.95 -15.91
N GLN A 152 6.08 3.97 -15.56
CA GLN A 152 5.85 2.56 -15.87
C GLN A 152 6.13 1.69 -14.65
N LYS A 153 5.26 0.70 -14.43
CA LYS A 153 5.45 -0.33 -13.40
C LYS A 153 6.24 -1.50 -13.98
N ARG A 154 7.19 -2.05 -13.22
CA ARG A 154 7.83 -3.34 -13.51
C ARG A 154 8.10 -4.13 -12.22
N PRO A 155 8.32 -5.45 -12.27
CA PRO A 155 8.70 -6.23 -11.09
C PRO A 155 9.96 -5.67 -10.41
N LEU A 156 10.00 -5.76 -9.08
CA LEU A 156 11.20 -5.44 -8.31
C LEU A 156 12.35 -6.39 -8.67
N ARG A 157 13.56 -5.84 -8.74
CA ARG A 157 14.78 -6.65 -8.77
C ARG A 157 15.05 -7.24 -7.39
N THR A 158 15.75 -8.36 -7.31
CA THR A 158 16.01 -9.08 -6.05
C THR A 158 16.56 -8.17 -4.94
N GLY A 159 17.55 -7.32 -5.26
CA GLY A 159 18.12 -6.39 -4.28
C GLY A 159 17.15 -5.30 -3.80
N ASP A 160 16.25 -4.84 -4.67
CA ASP A 160 15.24 -3.84 -4.31
C ASP A 160 14.05 -4.46 -3.59
N LEU A 161 13.73 -5.72 -3.90
CA LEU A 161 12.76 -6.50 -3.13
C LEU A 161 13.21 -6.66 -1.68
N ALA A 162 14.48 -7.03 -1.44
CA ALA A 162 15.02 -7.13 -0.08
C ALA A 162 14.97 -5.78 0.67
N LYS A 163 15.24 -4.67 -0.03
CA LYS A 163 15.14 -3.32 0.56
C LYS A 163 13.69 -2.97 0.90
N MET A 164 12.74 -3.22 0.00
CA MET A 164 11.32 -2.97 0.28
C MET A 164 10.75 -3.92 1.35
N MET A 165 11.25 -5.15 1.46
CA MET A 165 10.93 -6.01 2.58
C MET A 165 11.37 -5.39 3.90
N LYS A 166 12.56 -4.77 3.97
CA LYS A 166 13.00 -4.02 5.16
C LYS A 166 12.08 -2.83 5.46
N VAL A 167 11.66 -2.08 4.45
CA VAL A 167 10.72 -0.95 4.60
C VAL A 167 9.38 -1.42 5.21
N MET A 168 8.88 -2.58 4.79
CA MET A 168 7.59 -3.11 5.23
C MET A 168 7.68 -4.03 6.46
N ALA A 169 8.87 -4.42 6.91
CA ALA A 169 9.07 -5.51 7.88
C ALA A 169 8.35 -5.31 9.22
N ALA A 170 8.27 -4.06 9.69
CA ALA A 170 7.63 -3.72 10.95
C ALA A 170 6.16 -3.28 10.80
N ARG A 171 5.57 -3.44 9.60
CA ARG A 171 4.20 -3.00 9.30
C ARG A 171 3.28 -4.22 9.25
N THR A 172 2.14 -4.13 9.91
CA THR A 172 1.08 -5.12 9.85
C THR A 172 -0.07 -4.60 9.00
N ILE A 173 -0.85 -5.49 8.38
CA ILE A 173 -2.05 -5.07 7.63
C ILE A 173 -2.97 -4.23 8.54
N PRO A 174 -3.27 -4.64 9.80
CA PRO A 174 -4.07 -3.81 10.68
C PRO A 174 -3.47 -2.44 11.00
N GLY A 175 -2.15 -2.35 11.17
CA GLY A 175 -1.48 -1.08 11.42
C GLY A 175 -1.56 -0.11 10.23
N LEU A 176 -1.58 -0.62 8.99
CA LEU A 176 -1.67 0.20 7.78
C LEU A 176 -3.11 0.60 7.44
N CYS A 177 -4.10 -0.16 7.89
CA CYS A 177 -5.52 0.09 7.63
C CYS A 177 -6.11 1.14 8.58
N PHE A 178 -7.10 1.87 8.08
CA PHE A 178 -7.89 2.82 8.85
C PHE A 178 -9.30 2.93 8.23
N ALA A 179 -10.26 3.48 8.96
CA ALA A 179 -11.66 3.50 8.50
C ALA A 179 -12.45 4.64 9.14
N GLY A 180 -13.54 5.07 8.50
CA GLY A 180 -14.44 6.11 9.01
C GLY A 180 -15.91 5.75 8.82
N GLY A 181 -16.79 6.43 9.58
CA GLY A 181 -18.22 6.16 9.59
C GLY A 181 -18.54 4.70 9.90
N ALA A 182 -19.52 4.13 9.18
CA ALA A 182 -19.88 2.71 9.31
C ALA A 182 -18.76 1.74 8.85
N GLY A 183 -17.74 2.23 8.15
CA GLY A 183 -16.59 1.43 7.71
C GLY A 183 -15.75 0.94 8.89
N ARG A 184 -15.76 1.65 10.03
CA ARG A 184 -15.07 1.20 11.26
C ARG A 184 -15.58 -0.15 11.76
N VAL A 185 -16.90 -0.35 11.74
CA VAL A 185 -17.52 -1.61 12.17
C VAL A 185 -17.16 -2.76 11.23
N ILE A 186 -17.18 -2.50 9.92
CA ILE A 186 -16.78 -3.49 8.91
C ILE A 186 -15.31 -3.89 9.09
N TRP A 187 -14.44 -2.89 9.23
CA TRP A 187 -13.01 -3.11 9.47
C TRP A 187 -12.75 -3.94 10.72
N GLN A 188 -13.30 -3.54 11.87
CA GLN A 188 -13.13 -4.25 13.14
C GLN A 188 -13.63 -5.71 13.07
N THR A 189 -14.76 -5.92 12.41
CA THR A 189 -15.32 -7.27 12.22
C THR A 189 -14.40 -8.12 11.35
N ALA A 190 -13.92 -7.57 10.22
CA ALA A 190 -13.01 -8.26 9.32
C ALA A 190 -11.67 -8.59 10.00
N GLU A 191 -11.12 -7.66 10.78
CA GLU A 191 -9.90 -7.87 11.55
C GLU A 191 -10.05 -8.96 12.61
N ALA A 192 -11.15 -8.96 13.36
CA ALA A 192 -11.43 -9.98 14.37
C ALA A 192 -11.57 -11.37 13.74
N GLN A 193 -12.29 -11.46 12.62
CA GLN A 193 -12.43 -12.70 11.86
C GLN A 193 -11.08 -13.18 11.30
N ALA A 194 -10.28 -12.28 10.72
CA ALA A 194 -8.97 -12.61 10.18
C ALA A 194 -8.02 -13.11 11.27
N THR A 195 -7.96 -12.43 12.41
CA THR A 195 -7.15 -12.82 13.57
C THR A 195 -7.52 -14.22 14.06
N THR A 196 -8.82 -14.49 14.23
CA THR A 196 -9.33 -15.80 14.66
C THR A 196 -8.90 -16.89 13.69
N ARG A 197 -9.13 -16.67 12.39
CA ARG A 197 -8.78 -17.63 11.35
C ARG A 197 -7.27 -17.89 11.28
N ILE A 198 -6.44 -16.87 11.39
CA ILE A 198 -4.98 -17.03 11.41
C ILE A 198 -4.55 -17.86 12.62
N ALA A 199 -5.16 -17.66 13.80
CA ALA A 199 -4.87 -18.46 14.98
C ALA A 199 -5.24 -19.94 14.79
N GLU A 200 -6.40 -20.23 14.19
CA GLU A 200 -6.84 -21.58 13.87
C GLU A 200 -5.92 -22.27 12.85
N GLU A 201 -5.56 -21.57 11.77
CA GLU A 201 -4.64 -22.06 10.74
C GLU A 201 -3.26 -22.35 11.34
N ASN A 202 -2.73 -21.45 12.18
CA ASN A 202 -1.47 -21.66 12.87
C ASN A 202 -1.50 -22.85 13.83
N ALA A 203 -2.59 -23.03 14.58
CA ALA A 203 -2.77 -24.20 15.46
C ALA A 203 -2.78 -25.50 14.65
N SER A 204 -3.46 -25.51 13.50
CA SER A 204 -3.47 -26.65 12.58
C SER A 204 -2.07 -26.98 12.03
N VAL A 205 -1.30 -25.96 11.64
CA VAL A 205 0.09 -26.14 11.17
C VAL A 205 0.97 -26.68 12.29
N VAL A 206 0.88 -26.13 13.51
CA VAL A 206 1.64 -26.62 14.67
C VAL A 206 1.32 -28.08 14.97
N GLU A 207 0.06 -28.49 14.88
CA GLU A 207 -0.35 -29.89 15.07
C GLU A 207 0.26 -30.80 14.01
N LYS A 208 0.17 -30.40 12.73
CA LYS A 208 0.78 -31.16 11.60
C LYS A 208 2.30 -31.28 11.74
N LEU A 209 2.96 -30.28 12.33
CA LEU A 209 4.40 -30.28 12.55
C LEU A 209 4.84 -30.99 13.85
N ARG A 210 3.90 -31.35 14.74
CA ARG A 210 4.20 -31.98 16.04
C ARG A 210 4.97 -33.31 15.92
N PRO A 211 4.62 -34.24 15.01
CA PRO A 211 5.38 -35.48 14.84
C PRO A 211 6.84 -35.22 14.45
N TYR A 212 7.07 -34.27 13.53
CA TYR A 212 8.41 -33.90 13.08
C TYR A 212 9.24 -33.26 14.19
N ARG A 213 8.64 -32.37 15.00
CA ARG A 213 9.31 -31.77 16.17
C ARG A 213 9.68 -32.82 17.21
N THR A 214 8.79 -33.79 17.44
CA THR A 214 9.03 -34.90 18.38
C THR A 214 10.16 -35.79 17.88
N ALA A 215 10.16 -36.16 16.60
CA ALA A 215 11.23 -36.93 15.98
C ALA A 215 12.58 -36.20 16.04
N LEU A 216 12.62 -34.90 15.72
CA LEU A 216 13.84 -34.08 15.82
C LEU A 216 14.36 -34.00 17.26
N SER A 217 13.48 -33.88 18.25
CA SER A 217 13.86 -33.88 19.67
C SER A 217 14.42 -35.24 20.11
N ALA A 218 13.79 -36.34 19.69
CA ALA A 218 14.25 -37.70 19.98
C ALA A 218 15.62 -37.99 19.34
N MET A 219 15.82 -37.60 18.08
CA MET A 219 17.12 -37.72 17.38
C MET A 219 18.22 -36.92 18.10
N SER A 220 17.91 -35.69 18.52
CA SER A 220 18.83 -34.85 19.29
C SER A 220 19.23 -35.49 20.62
N LYS A 221 18.27 -36.07 21.36
CA LYS A 221 18.53 -36.80 22.63
C LYS A 221 19.34 -38.08 22.40
N ALA A 222 19.16 -38.74 21.27
CA ALA A 222 19.91 -39.93 20.88
C ALA A 222 21.32 -39.62 20.34
N GLY A 223 21.76 -38.35 20.34
CA GLY A 223 23.06 -37.94 19.80
C GLY A 223 23.16 -38.01 18.27
N ILE A 224 22.04 -38.21 17.57
CA ILE A 224 21.99 -38.26 16.11
C ILE A 224 22.07 -36.83 15.59
N LYS A 225 23.22 -36.46 15.01
CA LYS A 225 23.41 -35.15 14.36
C LYS A 225 22.46 -35.03 13.17
N ARG A 226 21.88 -33.83 12.98
CA ARG A 226 21.08 -33.54 11.80
C ARG A 226 21.92 -33.79 10.54
N PRO A 227 21.34 -34.38 9.47
CA PRO A 227 22.01 -34.45 8.19
C PRO A 227 22.44 -33.04 7.79
N SER A 228 23.73 -32.85 7.51
CA SER A 228 24.22 -31.57 7.01
C SER A 228 23.54 -31.30 5.67
N SER A 229 22.92 -30.14 5.51
CA SER A 229 22.28 -29.69 4.26
C SER A 229 23.29 -29.40 3.13
N SER A 230 24.52 -29.91 3.24
CA SER A 230 25.63 -29.70 2.32
C SER A 230 25.90 -30.88 1.39
N SER A 231 25.04 -31.91 1.35
CA SER A 231 25.12 -32.90 0.29
C SER A 231 24.46 -32.32 -0.98
N PRO A 232 25.21 -32.14 -2.08
CA PRO A 232 24.61 -31.72 -3.34
C PRO A 232 23.63 -32.80 -3.78
N VAL A 233 22.43 -32.37 -4.17
CA VAL A 233 21.49 -33.21 -4.91
C VAL A 233 22.16 -33.48 -6.26
N VAL A 234 22.60 -34.73 -6.48
CA VAL A 234 23.12 -35.22 -7.76
C VAL A 234 21.94 -35.53 -8.68
#